data_AF-A0A0M0K981-F1
#
_entry.id   AF-A0A0M0K981-F1
#
_cell.length_a   1.000
_cell.length_b   1.000
_cell.length_c   1.000
_cell.angle_alpha   90.00
_cell.angle_beta   90.00
_cell.angle_gamma   90.00
#
_symmetry.space_group_name_H-M   'P 1'
#
loop_
_entity.id
_entity.type
_entity.pdbx_description
1 polymer ?
#
loop_
_entity_poly.entity_id
_entity_poly.type
_entity_poly.pdbx_seq_one_letter_code
_entity_poly.pdbx_strand_id
1 'polypeptide(L)'
;AIGPLAALVRDGDARGKADAATALANLSAGEEDIGGEIAAAGAIEPLAALVRDGDAQGKADAACVLANLSYGDAANMAAIVAAGAIVPLVALVRDGNAHGKADAACALANLAFGDAANTAAITAGGAIAPLAALVRDGDAQGKENAAAALRNLATGDADIKEAVEAAGALVPLAVLVRDGDAQGKRRVRSSRSRRSCATATLKARRRPPA
;
A
#
# COMPACT_ATOMS: atom_id res chain seq x y z
N ALA A 1 8.29 -14.27 15.68
CA ALA A 1 8.98 -14.50 14.38
C ALA A 1 9.23 -13.20 13.58
N ILE A 2 8.74 -12.04 14.05
CA ILE A 2 8.82 -10.77 13.31
C ILE A 2 10.22 -10.16 13.32
N GLY A 3 10.95 -10.24 14.44
CA GLY A 3 12.33 -9.74 14.54
C GLY A 3 13.28 -10.26 13.44
N PRO A 4 13.36 -11.59 13.20
CA PRO A 4 14.15 -12.14 12.10
C PRO A 4 13.72 -11.67 10.71
N LEU A 5 12.42 -11.50 10.47
CA LEU A 5 11.91 -10.99 9.18
C LEU A 5 12.27 -9.52 8.99
N ALA A 6 12.12 -8.68 10.02
CA ALA A 6 12.52 -7.28 9.99
C ALA A 6 14.03 -7.13 9.73
N ALA A 7 14.85 -7.95 10.38
CA ALA A 7 16.28 -8.02 10.11
C ALA A 7 16.58 -8.42 8.66
N LEU A 8 15.81 -9.37 8.09
CA LEU A 8 16.00 -9.80 6.71
C LEU A 8 15.56 -8.74 5.68
N VAL A 9 14.52 -7.94 5.95
CA VAL A 9 14.18 -6.78 5.09
C VAL A 9 15.30 -5.72 5.13
N ARG A 10 15.97 -5.56 6.27
CA ARG A 10 17.09 -4.61 6.42
C ARG A 10 18.38 -5.10 5.76
N ASP A 11 18.80 -6.31 6.12
CA ASP A 11 20.17 -6.81 5.90
C ASP A 11 20.25 -7.92 4.83
N GLY A 12 19.11 -8.40 4.32
CA GLY A 12 19.06 -9.48 3.34
C GLY A 12 19.58 -9.09 1.96
N ASP A 13 19.86 -10.09 1.12
CA ASP A 13 20.03 -9.87 -0.31
C ASP A 13 18.68 -9.48 -0.97
N ALA A 14 18.69 -9.03 -2.22
CA ALA A 14 17.47 -8.55 -2.89
C ALA A 14 16.30 -9.55 -2.81
N ARG A 15 16.61 -10.84 -2.90
CA ARG A 15 15.64 -11.93 -2.81
C ARG A 15 15.14 -12.14 -1.38
N GLY A 16 16.04 -12.13 -0.40
CA GLY A 16 15.71 -12.24 1.01
C GLY A 16 14.85 -11.08 1.48
N LYS A 17 15.13 -9.86 1.01
CA LYS A 17 14.29 -8.68 1.28
C LYS A 17 12.88 -8.84 0.71
N ALA A 18 12.76 -9.31 -0.53
CA ALA A 18 11.46 -9.57 -1.15
C ALA A 18 10.70 -10.70 -0.44
N ASP A 19 11.34 -11.84 -0.18
CA ASP A 19 10.73 -12.98 0.51
C ASP A 19 10.28 -12.60 1.93
N ALA A 20 11.08 -11.78 2.65
CA ALA A 20 10.73 -11.25 3.95
C ALA A 20 9.54 -10.28 3.88
N ALA A 21 9.53 -9.37 2.90
CA ALA A 21 8.40 -8.46 2.68
C ALA A 21 7.12 -9.21 2.32
N THR A 22 7.19 -10.27 1.51
CA THR A 22 6.06 -11.16 1.22
C THR A 22 5.54 -11.82 2.50
N ALA A 23 6.44 -12.32 3.35
CA ALA A 23 6.05 -12.93 4.62
C ALA A 23 5.38 -11.91 5.55
N LEU A 24 5.96 -10.71 5.68
CA LEU A 24 5.38 -9.62 6.46
C LEU A 24 4.03 -9.18 5.91
N ALA A 25 3.85 -9.08 4.58
CA ALA A 25 2.59 -8.71 3.95
C ALA A 25 1.48 -9.74 4.22
N ASN A 26 1.86 -11.02 4.34
CA ASN A 26 0.93 -12.09 4.71
C ASN A 26 0.59 -12.07 6.21
N LEU A 27 1.56 -11.73 7.06
CA LEU A 27 1.38 -11.64 8.52
C LEU A 27 0.59 -10.38 8.91
N SER A 28 0.90 -9.22 8.32
CA SER A 28 0.20 -7.95 8.55
C SER A 28 -1.25 -7.96 8.06
N ALA A 29 -1.63 -8.99 7.28
CA ALA A 29 -3.00 -9.26 6.90
C ALA A 29 -3.73 -10.17 7.91
N GLY A 30 -3.23 -10.34 9.13
CA GLY A 30 -3.91 -11.05 10.22
C GLY A 30 -4.90 -10.17 11.00
N GLU A 31 -5.63 -10.79 11.94
CA GLU A 31 -6.52 -10.07 12.89
C GLU A 31 -5.81 -9.70 14.22
N GLU A 32 -4.59 -10.21 14.42
CA GLU A 32 -3.74 -9.88 15.57
C GLU A 32 -2.95 -8.59 15.29
N ASP A 33 -2.60 -7.82 16.33
CA ASP A 33 -1.82 -6.56 16.26
C ASP A 33 -0.34 -6.79 15.90
N ILE A 34 -0.14 -7.48 14.79
CA ILE A 34 1.14 -7.77 14.17
C ILE A 34 1.71 -6.48 13.58
N GLY A 35 0.85 -5.51 13.22
CA GLY A 35 1.27 -4.20 12.71
C GLY A 35 2.16 -3.46 13.70
N GLY A 36 1.73 -3.35 14.95
CA GLY A 36 2.53 -2.75 16.03
C GLY A 36 3.88 -3.46 16.22
N GLU A 37 3.89 -4.80 16.18
CA GLU A 37 5.14 -5.57 16.30
C GLU A 37 6.12 -5.37 15.13
N ILE A 38 5.61 -5.25 13.89
CA ILE A 38 6.43 -4.97 12.71
C ILE A 38 7.07 -3.57 12.81
N ALA A 39 6.28 -2.58 13.23
CA ALA A 39 6.76 -1.24 13.46
C ALA A 39 7.82 -1.19 14.58
N ALA A 40 7.54 -1.85 15.72
CA ALA A 40 8.46 -1.95 16.86
C ALA A 40 9.77 -2.69 16.50
N ALA A 41 9.72 -3.62 15.55
CA ALA A 41 10.90 -4.30 15.02
C ALA A 41 11.76 -3.42 14.08
N GLY A 42 11.36 -2.17 13.81
CA GLY A 42 12.12 -1.23 12.98
C GLY A 42 12.02 -1.53 11.48
N ALA A 43 10.96 -2.20 11.02
CA ALA A 43 10.84 -2.59 9.62
C ALA A 43 10.41 -1.45 8.67
N ILE A 44 9.88 -0.34 9.19
CA ILE A 44 9.28 0.75 8.37
C ILE A 44 10.29 1.37 7.40
N GLU A 45 11.47 1.75 7.89
CA GLU A 45 12.51 2.35 7.04
C GLU A 45 13.03 1.37 5.98
N PRO A 46 13.37 0.11 6.31
CA PRO A 46 13.70 -0.91 5.31
C PRO A 46 12.60 -1.14 4.27
N LEU A 47 11.32 -1.13 4.68
CA LEU A 47 10.19 -1.29 3.76
C LEU A 47 10.05 -0.08 2.83
N ALA A 48 10.24 1.15 3.32
CA ALA A 48 10.26 2.36 2.49
C ALA A 48 11.38 2.31 1.46
N ALA A 49 12.57 1.87 1.85
CA ALA A 49 13.69 1.63 0.93
C ALA A 49 13.34 0.55 -0.11
N LEU A 50 12.65 -0.52 0.29
CA LEU A 50 12.24 -1.59 -0.62
C LEU A 50 11.20 -1.14 -1.65
N VAL A 51 10.29 -0.21 -1.30
CA VAL A 51 9.38 0.42 -2.28
C VAL A 51 10.17 1.20 -3.36
N ARG A 52 11.31 1.79 -2.99
CA ARG A 52 12.17 2.53 -3.91
C ARG A 52 13.01 1.61 -4.79
N ASP A 53 13.70 0.65 -4.15
CA ASP A 53 14.83 -0.07 -4.76
C ASP A 53 14.54 -1.55 -5.06
N GLY A 54 13.41 -2.08 -4.59
CA GLY A 54 13.03 -3.49 -4.77
C GLY A 54 12.72 -3.87 -6.21
N ASP A 55 12.59 -5.17 -6.47
CA ASP A 55 11.98 -5.64 -7.71
C ASP A 55 10.46 -5.38 -7.70
N ALA A 56 9.77 -5.67 -8.82
CA ALA A 56 8.34 -5.38 -8.94
C ALA A 56 7.48 -6.05 -7.86
N GLN A 57 7.90 -7.23 -7.36
CA GLN A 57 7.19 -7.95 -6.31
C GLN A 57 7.50 -7.35 -4.93
N GLY A 58 8.78 -7.13 -4.63
CA GLY A 58 9.23 -6.53 -3.38
C GLY A 58 8.66 -5.12 -3.17
N LYS A 59 8.56 -4.31 -4.23
CA LYS A 59 7.89 -3.00 -4.18
C LYS A 59 6.41 -3.12 -3.81
N ALA A 60 5.69 -4.05 -4.46
CA ALA A 60 4.27 -4.26 -4.20
C ALA A 60 4.03 -4.79 -2.79
N ASP A 61 4.80 -5.79 -2.35
CA ASP A 61 4.68 -6.38 -1.02
C ASP A 61 5.06 -5.38 0.07
N ALA A 62 6.11 -4.58 -0.13
CA ALA A 62 6.48 -3.51 0.79
C ALA A 62 5.36 -2.46 0.90
N ALA A 63 4.81 -2.00 -0.22
CA ALA A 63 3.69 -1.07 -0.23
C ALA A 63 2.45 -1.67 0.46
N CYS A 64 2.21 -2.98 0.31
CA CYS A 64 1.15 -3.70 1.01
C CYS A 64 1.34 -3.64 2.54
N VAL A 65 2.56 -3.90 3.03
CA VAL A 65 2.87 -3.81 4.47
C VAL A 65 2.67 -2.37 4.96
N LEU A 66 3.21 -1.37 4.25
CA LEU A 66 3.06 0.04 4.63
C LEU A 66 1.58 0.50 4.63
N ALA A 67 0.77 0.02 3.69
CA ALA A 67 -0.66 0.27 3.66
C ALA A 67 -1.38 -0.31 4.90
N ASN A 68 -0.96 -1.50 5.35
CA ASN A 68 -1.52 -2.10 6.56
C ASN A 68 -1.05 -1.37 7.83
N LEU A 69 0.23 -0.98 7.91
CA LEU A 69 0.80 -0.28 9.07
C LEU A 69 0.22 1.13 9.27
N SER A 70 -0.08 1.83 8.18
CA SER A 70 -0.67 3.17 8.21
C SER A 70 -2.16 3.18 8.58
N TYR A 71 -2.81 2.02 8.64
CA TYR A 71 -4.23 1.94 8.88
C TYR A 71 -4.56 2.18 10.36
N GLY A 72 -5.11 3.36 10.68
CA GLY A 72 -5.60 3.68 12.03
C GLY A 72 -4.52 3.96 13.08
N ASP A 73 -3.23 4.04 12.69
CA ASP A 73 -2.11 4.28 13.59
C ASP A 73 -1.31 5.52 13.16
N ALA A 74 -1.50 6.63 13.90
CA ALA A 74 -0.83 7.89 13.63
C ALA A 74 0.69 7.85 13.83
N ALA A 75 1.18 7.02 14.75
CA ALA A 75 2.62 6.88 14.97
C ALA A 75 3.28 6.19 13.78
N ASN A 76 2.64 5.13 13.26
CA ASN A 76 3.12 4.46 12.05
C ASN A 76 3.03 5.36 10.82
N MET A 77 1.95 6.12 10.65
CA MET A 77 1.85 7.11 9.57
C MET A 77 3.01 8.10 9.60
N ALA A 78 3.30 8.69 10.77
CA ALA A 78 4.42 9.62 10.93
C ALA A 78 5.78 8.95 10.63
N ALA A 79 5.98 7.71 11.09
CA ALA A 79 7.21 6.96 10.82
C ALA A 79 7.40 6.66 9.33
N ILE A 80 6.33 6.33 8.60
CA ILE A 80 6.35 6.07 7.16
C ILE A 80 6.73 7.34 6.38
N VAL A 81 6.18 8.48 6.77
CA VAL A 81 6.51 9.78 6.16
C VAL A 81 7.95 10.18 6.48
N ALA A 82 8.39 10.01 7.73
CA ALA A 82 9.77 10.27 8.15
C ALA A 82 10.78 9.37 7.42
N ALA A 83 10.40 8.14 7.09
CA ALA A 83 11.20 7.23 6.25
C ALA A 83 11.23 7.60 4.76
N GLY A 84 10.56 8.69 4.35
CA GLY A 84 10.60 9.21 2.98
C GLY A 84 9.79 8.38 1.98
N ALA A 85 8.79 7.61 2.43
CA ALA A 85 8.06 6.68 1.57
C ALA A 85 7.11 7.34 0.55
N ILE A 86 6.74 8.62 0.72
CA ILE A 86 5.74 9.31 -0.13
C ILE A 86 6.14 9.28 -1.61
N VAL A 87 7.33 9.75 -1.95
CA VAL A 87 7.77 9.83 -3.36
C VAL A 87 7.88 8.45 -4.01
N PRO A 88 8.50 7.43 -3.37
CA PRO A 88 8.46 6.05 -3.86
C PRO A 88 7.05 5.49 -4.06
N LEU A 89 6.11 5.77 -3.15
CA LEU A 89 4.72 5.32 -3.28
C LEU A 89 4.03 5.98 -4.47
N VAL A 90 4.23 7.29 -4.69
CA VAL A 90 3.70 8.00 -5.88
C VAL A 90 4.27 7.41 -7.17
N ALA A 91 5.57 7.15 -7.22
CA ALA A 91 6.20 6.49 -8.36
C ALA A 91 5.61 5.08 -8.60
N LEU A 92 5.32 4.33 -7.53
CA LEU A 92 4.71 3.01 -7.63
C LEU A 92 3.25 3.05 -8.12
N VAL A 93 2.48 4.08 -7.78
CA VAL A 93 1.14 4.32 -8.38
C VAL A 93 1.24 4.51 -9.90
N ARG A 94 2.28 5.21 -10.37
CA ARG A 94 2.49 5.46 -11.80
C ARG A 94 2.99 4.21 -12.54
N ASP A 95 4.05 3.60 -12.02
CA ASP A 95 4.90 2.65 -12.77
C ASP A 95 4.73 1.18 -12.29
N GLY A 96 3.99 0.95 -11.20
CA GLY A 96 3.82 -0.37 -10.60
C GLY A 96 2.98 -1.35 -11.44
N ASN A 97 3.02 -2.62 -11.06
CA ASN A 97 2.02 -3.59 -11.50
C ASN A 97 0.65 -3.29 -10.83
N ALA A 98 -0.43 -3.93 -11.29
CA ALA A 98 -1.77 -3.65 -10.77
C ALA A 98 -1.85 -3.72 -9.22
N HIS A 99 -1.18 -4.70 -8.62
CA HIS A 99 -1.14 -4.87 -7.16
C HIS A 99 -0.39 -3.72 -6.48
N GLY A 100 0.82 -3.41 -6.94
CA GLY A 100 1.64 -2.33 -6.41
C GLY A 100 0.97 -0.97 -6.55
N LYS A 101 0.28 -0.71 -7.67
CA LYS A 101 -0.50 0.52 -7.88
C LYS A 101 -1.61 0.64 -6.84
N ALA A 102 -2.38 -0.43 -6.65
CA ALA A 102 -3.49 -0.44 -5.71
C ALA A 102 -3.02 -0.29 -4.26
N ASP A 103 -1.96 -1.00 -3.85
CA ASP A 103 -1.46 -0.95 -2.48
C ASP A 103 -0.75 0.38 -2.18
N ALA A 104 -0.02 0.94 -3.15
CA ALA A 104 0.56 2.27 -3.01
C ALA A 104 -0.51 3.36 -2.88
N ALA A 105 -1.57 3.31 -3.70
CA ALA A 105 -2.70 4.22 -3.58
C ALA A 105 -3.41 4.09 -2.22
N CYS A 106 -3.48 2.87 -1.68
CA CYS A 106 -4.03 2.65 -0.34
C CYS A 106 -3.18 3.29 0.76
N ALA A 107 -1.86 3.08 0.71
CA ALA A 107 -0.95 3.71 1.67
C ALA A 107 -1.07 5.23 1.62
N LEU A 108 -1.08 5.82 0.43
CA LEU A 108 -1.28 7.27 0.25
C LEU A 108 -2.64 7.75 0.78
N ALA A 109 -3.71 6.97 0.59
CA ALA A 109 -5.03 7.30 1.14
C ALA A 109 -5.01 7.34 2.67
N ASN A 110 -4.39 6.36 3.31
CA ASN A 110 -4.26 6.31 4.77
C ASN A 110 -3.42 7.50 5.28
N LEU A 111 -2.27 7.76 4.67
CA LEU A 111 -1.38 8.86 5.07
C LEU A 111 -2.04 10.24 4.94
N ALA A 112 -2.91 10.44 3.95
CA ALA A 112 -3.68 11.67 3.75
C ALA A 112 -4.89 11.80 4.71
N PHE A 113 -5.26 10.73 5.44
CA PHE A 113 -6.45 10.74 6.28
C PHE A 113 -6.21 11.52 7.57
N GLY A 114 -6.78 12.73 7.65
CA GLY A 114 -6.79 13.52 8.89
C GLY A 114 -5.49 14.27 9.20
N ASP A 115 -4.52 14.30 8.27
CA ASP A 115 -3.25 15.02 8.43
C ASP A 115 -2.98 15.95 7.24
N ALA A 116 -3.10 17.26 7.49
CA ALA A 116 -2.90 18.29 6.48
C ALA A 116 -1.44 18.39 5.99
N ALA A 117 -0.46 18.10 6.84
CA ALA A 117 0.95 18.14 6.46
C ALA A 117 1.27 16.98 5.51
N ASN A 118 0.75 15.78 5.80
CA ASN A 118 0.89 14.63 4.90
C ASN A 118 0.18 14.87 3.57
N THR A 119 -1.05 15.42 3.60
CA THR A 119 -1.77 15.81 2.38
C THR A 119 -0.96 16.79 1.53
N ALA A 120 -0.38 17.82 2.13
CA ALA A 120 0.48 18.78 1.41
C ALA A 120 1.72 18.09 0.82
N ALA A 121 2.38 17.20 1.58
CA ALA A 121 3.55 16.46 1.12
C ALA A 121 3.22 15.50 -0.04
N ILE A 122 2.08 14.82 0.01
CA ILE A 122 1.62 13.90 -1.05
C ILE A 122 1.29 14.68 -2.32
N THR A 123 0.62 15.83 -2.20
CA THR A 123 0.33 16.72 -3.32
C THR A 123 1.61 17.29 -3.93
N ALA A 124 2.54 17.79 -3.10
CA ALA A 124 3.85 18.27 -3.55
C ALA A 124 4.71 17.17 -4.21
N GLY A 125 4.51 15.91 -3.79
CA GLY A 125 5.12 14.74 -4.41
C GLY A 125 4.54 14.37 -5.79
N GLY A 126 3.54 15.10 -6.29
CA GLY A 126 2.96 14.90 -7.61
C GLY A 126 1.96 13.75 -7.70
N ALA A 127 1.29 13.40 -6.60
CA ALA A 127 0.39 12.25 -6.54
C ALA A 127 -0.91 12.39 -7.36
N ILE A 128 -1.38 13.62 -7.61
CA ILE A 128 -2.71 13.88 -8.20
C ILE A 128 -2.87 13.22 -9.57
N ALA A 129 -1.95 13.48 -10.51
CA ALA A 129 -2.07 12.96 -11.87
C ALA A 129 -1.97 11.41 -11.94
N PRO A 130 -1.01 10.75 -11.27
CA PRO A 130 -0.98 9.28 -11.18
C PRO A 130 -2.23 8.67 -10.55
N LEU A 131 -2.77 9.28 -9.48
CA LEU A 131 -3.99 8.80 -8.84
C LEU A 131 -5.20 8.96 -9.76
N ALA A 132 -5.34 10.11 -10.44
CA ALA A 132 -6.43 10.33 -11.39
C ALA A 132 -6.38 9.32 -12.57
N ALA A 133 -5.19 9.05 -13.10
CA ALA A 133 -5.00 8.01 -14.12
C ALA A 133 -5.39 6.62 -13.57
N LEU A 134 -5.03 6.30 -12.33
CA LEU A 134 -5.38 5.03 -11.71
C LEU A 134 -6.89 4.87 -11.48
N VAL A 135 -7.61 5.95 -11.17
CA VAL A 135 -9.08 5.90 -11.08
C VAL A 135 -9.74 5.60 -12.43
N ARG A 136 -9.17 6.10 -13.52
CA ARG A 136 -9.68 5.85 -14.88
C ARG A 136 -9.33 4.45 -15.39
N ASP A 137 -8.06 4.07 -15.26
CA ASP A 137 -7.45 2.95 -15.98
C ASP A 137 -7.12 1.74 -15.08
N GLY A 138 -7.27 1.88 -13.76
CA GLY A 138 -6.93 0.84 -12.77
C GLY A 138 -7.86 -0.36 -12.76
N ASP A 139 -7.49 -1.39 -12.01
CA ASP A 139 -8.42 -2.46 -11.64
C ASP A 139 -9.40 -1.99 -10.55
N ALA A 140 -10.41 -2.79 -10.21
CA ALA A 140 -11.45 -2.39 -9.26
C ALA A 140 -10.87 -1.89 -7.92
N GLN A 141 -9.79 -2.52 -7.43
CA GLN A 141 -9.14 -2.15 -6.17
C GLN A 141 -8.30 -0.87 -6.32
N GLY A 142 -7.54 -0.74 -7.40
CA GLY A 142 -6.77 0.46 -7.71
C GLY A 142 -7.66 1.69 -7.86
N LYS A 143 -8.81 1.53 -8.53
CA LYS A 143 -9.80 2.60 -8.69
C LYS A 143 -10.37 3.08 -7.36
N GLU A 144 -10.79 2.14 -6.52
CA GLU A 144 -11.33 2.44 -5.20
C GLU A 144 -10.30 3.15 -4.30
N ASN A 145 -9.07 2.63 -4.26
CA ASN A 145 -8.00 3.19 -3.42
C ASN A 145 -7.57 4.58 -3.91
N ALA A 146 -7.43 4.75 -5.22
CA ALA A 146 -7.05 6.03 -5.78
C ALA A 146 -8.13 7.10 -5.59
N ALA A 147 -9.41 6.71 -5.70
CA ALA A 147 -10.52 7.62 -5.39
C ALA A 147 -10.53 8.02 -3.90
N ALA A 148 -10.26 7.07 -3.00
CA ALA A 148 -10.14 7.36 -1.57
C ALA A 148 -8.97 8.32 -1.27
N ALA A 149 -7.81 8.12 -1.91
CA ALA A 149 -6.67 9.00 -1.78
C ALA A 149 -7.00 10.42 -2.28
N LEU A 150 -7.52 10.56 -3.50
CA LEU A 150 -7.90 11.86 -4.06
C LEU A 150 -8.92 12.58 -3.17
N ARG A 151 -9.91 11.88 -2.62
CA ARG A 151 -10.88 12.47 -1.68
C ARG A 151 -10.19 13.02 -0.43
N ASN A 152 -9.26 12.27 0.16
CA ASN A 152 -8.55 12.71 1.35
C ASN A 152 -7.62 13.91 1.05
N LEU A 153 -7.11 14.00 -0.19
CA LEU A 153 -6.35 15.15 -0.67
C LEU A 153 -7.24 16.36 -1.04
N ALA A 154 -8.52 16.15 -1.35
CA ALA A 154 -9.47 17.17 -1.81
C ALA A 154 -9.93 18.16 -0.72
N THR A 155 -9.27 18.20 0.44
CA THR A 155 -9.53 19.20 1.49
C THR A 155 -9.02 20.58 1.04
N GLY A 156 -9.70 21.20 0.07
CA GLY A 156 -9.49 22.60 -0.32
C GLY A 156 -9.44 22.89 -1.82
N ASP A 157 -9.30 21.87 -2.68
CA ASP A 157 -8.99 22.08 -4.10
C ASP A 157 -10.15 21.66 -5.02
N ALA A 158 -10.63 22.58 -5.85
CA ALA A 158 -11.77 22.37 -6.75
C ALA A 158 -11.42 21.42 -7.90
N ASP A 159 -10.16 21.42 -8.35
CA ASP A 159 -9.69 20.59 -9.45
C ASP A 159 -9.66 19.10 -9.06
N ILE A 160 -9.40 18.81 -7.78
CA ILE A 160 -9.44 17.45 -7.25
C ILE A 160 -10.88 16.96 -7.13
N LYS A 161 -11.84 17.83 -6.81
CA LYS A 161 -13.26 17.49 -6.76
C LYS A 161 -13.79 17.10 -8.14
N GLU A 162 -13.44 17.86 -9.18
CA GLU A 162 -13.85 17.56 -10.55
C GLU A 162 -13.26 16.22 -11.02
N ALA A 163 -12.00 15.91 -10.68
CA ALA A 163 -11.39 14.61 -10.99
C ALA A 163 -12.09 13.44 -10.27
N VAL A 164 -12.53 13.63 -9.03
CA VAL A 164 -13.30 12.63 -8.24
C VAL A 164 -14.72 12.45 -8.80
N GLU A 165 -15.35 13.53 -9.26
CA GLU A 165 -16.69 13.51 -9.87
C GLU A 165 -16.68 12.89 -11.28
N ALA A 166 -15.74 13.30 -12.14
CA ALA A 166 -15.56 12.75 -13.49
C ALA A 166 -15.21 11.25 -13.47
N ALA A 167 -14.61 10.78 -12.39
CA ALA A 167 -14.31 9.38 -12.15
C ALA A 167 -15.52 8.49 -11.80
N GLY A 168 -16.71 9.07 -11.56
CA GLY A 168 -17.88 8.31 -11.10
C GLY A 168 -17.69 7.69 -9.70
N ALA A 169 -16.81 8.26 -8.88
CA ALA A 169 -16.47 7.72 -7.55
C ALA A 169 -17.59 7.88 -6.51
N LEU A 170 -18.75 8.45 -6.88
CA LEU A 170 -19.92 8.64 -6.02
C LEU A 170 -20.53 7.33 -5.48
N VAL A 171 -20.32 6.19 -6.12
CA VAL A 171 -20.92 4.90 -5.68
C VAL A 171 -20.09 4.20 -4.58
N PRO A 172 -18.74 4.14 -4.64
CA PRO A 172 -17.93 3.70 -3.50
C PRO A 172 -18.08 4.58 -2.24
N LEU A 173 -18.50 5.84 -2.40
CA LEU A 173 -18.55 6.85 -1.35
C LEU A 173 -19.59 6.57 -0.24
N ALA A 174 -20.73 5.94 -0.54
CA ALA A 174 -21.73 5.57 0.47
C ALA A 174 -21.35 4.31 1.27
N VAL A 175 -20.48 3.48 0.70
CA VAL A 175 -20.02 2.21 1.29
C VAL A 175 -18.83 2.45 2.22
N LEU A 176 -17.85 3.27 1.80
CA LEU A 176 -16.63 3.56 2.58
C LEU A 176 -16.86 4.30 3.91
N VAL A 177 -17.89 5.14 4.01
CA VAL A 177 -18.24 5.84 5.27
C VAL A 177 -18.89 4.89 6.29
N ARG A 178 -19.43 3.74 5.84
CA ARG A 178 -19.97 2.69 6.71
C ARG A 178 -19.01 1.52 6.96
N ASP A 179 -18.08 1.26 6.04
CA ASP A 179 -17.30 0.03 5.99
C ASP A 179 -15.83 0.17 6.43
N GLY A 180 -15.41 1.26 7.07
CA GLY A 180 -14.05 1.37 7.64
C GLY A 180 -13.66 0.11 8.43
N ASP A 181 -14.55 -0.41 9.26
CA ASP A 181 -14.32 -1.66 10.02
C ASP A 181 -14.37 -2.96 9.17
N ALA A 182 -15.06 -2.94 8.03
CA ALA A 182 -15.24 -4.11 7.16
C ALA A 182 -14.17 -4.24 6.06
N GLN A 183 -13.57 -3.13 5.61
CA GLN A 183 -12.54 -3.15 4.56
C GLN A 183 -11.25 -3.82 5.00
N GLY A 184 -10.80 -3.60 6.24
CA GLY A 184 -9.66 -4.33 6.82
C GLY A 184 -9.90 -5.84 6.74
N LYS A 185 -11.04 -6.30 7.25
CA LYS A 185 -11.44 -7.73 7.29
C LYS A 185 -11.63 -8.34 5.89
N ARG A 186 -12.12 -7.58 4.91
CA ARG A 186 -12.34 -8.05 3.53
C ARG A 186 -11.08 -8.05 2.68
N ARG A 187 -10.15 -7.11 2.91
CA ARG A 187 -8.82 -7.07 2.28
C ARG A 187 -7.96 -8.24 2.71
N VAL A 188 -7.97 -8.56 3.99
CA VAL A 188 -7.33 -9.77 4.56
C VAL A 188 -7.76 -11.03 3.79
N ARG A 189 -9.06 -11.16 3.51
CA ARG A 189 -9.61 -12.31 2.76
C ARG A 189 -9.28 -12.28 1.26
N SER A 190 -9.34 -11.11 0.63
CA SER A 190 -9.12 -10.96 -0.82
C SER A 190 -7.64 -11.07 -1.21
N SER A 191 -6.75 -10.56 -0.36
CA SER A 191 -5.30 -10.68 -0.52
C SER A 191 -4.82 -12.11 -0.24
N ARG A 192 -5.35 -12.82 0.77
CA ARG A 192 -5.15 -14.26 0.98
C ARG A 192 -5.58 -15.12 -0.21
N SER A 193 -6.78 -14.87 -0.76
CA SER A 193 -7.31 -15.64 -1.90
C SER A 193 -6.48 -15.46 -3.18
N ARG A 194 -6.05 -14.22 -3.47
CA ARG A 194 -5.25 -13.92 -4.67
C ARG A 194 -3.77 -14.33 -4.54
N ARG A 195 -3.17 -14.23 -3.34
CA ARG A 195 -1.78 -14.66 -3.08
C ARG A 195 -1.62 -16.18 -3.00
N SER A 196 -2.66 -16.92 -2.61
CA SER A 196 -2.72 -18.39 -2.74
C SER A 196 -2.53 -18.84 -4.19
N CYS A 197 -3.10 -18.10 -5.16
CA CYS A 197 -2.94 -18.39 -6.60
C CYS A 197 -1.55 -18.01 -7.14
N ALA A 198 -0.98 -16.89 -6.71
CA ALA A 198 0.36 -16.45 -7.13
C ALA A 198 1.49 -17.37 -6.58
N THR A 199 1.37 -17.80 -5.32
CA THR A 199 2.33 -18.73 -4.69
C THR A 199 2.26 -20.13 -5.29
N ALA A 200 1.07 -20.60 -5.68
CA ALA A 200 0.93 -21.85 -6.44
C ALA A 200 1.67 -21.80 -7.80
N THR A 201 1.67 -20.64 -8.46
CA THR A 201 2.33 -20.43 -9.75
C THR A 201 3.86 -20.35 -9.62
N LEU A 202 4.38 -19.74 -8.55
CA LEU A 202 5.81 -19.71 -8.22
C LEU A 202 6.36 -21.10 -7.83
N LYS A 203 5.56 -21.91 -7.14
CA LYS A 203 5.92 -23.29 -6.79
C LYS A 203 5.93 -24.22 -8.01
N ALA A 204 5.09 -23.94 -9.02
CA ALA A 204 5.07 -24.67 -10.28
C ALA A 204 6.31 -24.41 -11.17
N ARG A 205 6.92 -23.21 -11.10
CA ARG A 205 8.16 -22.87 -11.84
C ARG A 205 9.45 -23.44 -11.23
N ARG A 206 9.39 -24.09 -10.06
CA ARG A 206 10.55 -24.70 -9.38
C ARG A 206 10.60 -26.24 -9.48
N ARG A 207 9.80 -26.87 -10.36
CA ARG A 207 10.01 -28.30 -10.68
C ARG A 207 11.16 -28.42 -11.70
N PRO A 208 12.28 -29.09 -11.38
CA PRO A 208 13.27 -29.42 -12.39
C PRO A 208 12.69 -30.47 -13.37
N PRO A 209 13.10 -30.46 -14.65
CA PRO A 209 12.76 -31.56 -15.55
C PRO A 209 13.41 -32.85 -15.05
N ALA A 210 12.69 -33.96 -15.24
CA ALA A 210 13.05 -35.31 -14.81
C ALA A 210 14.35 -35.83 -15.44
#